data_AF-A0A960PJ83-F1
#
_entry.id   AF-A0A960PJ83-F1
#
_cell.length_a   1.000
_cell.length_b   1.000
_cell.length_c   1.000
_cell.angle_alpha   90.00
_cell.angle_beta   90.00
_cell.angle_gamma   90.00
#
_symmetry.space_group_name_H-M   'P 1'
#
loop_
_entity.id
_entity.type
_entity.pdbx_description
1 polymer ?
#
loop_
_entity_poly.entity_id
_entity_poly.type
_entity_poly.pdbx_seq_one_letter_code
_entity_poly.pdbx_strand_id
1 'polypeptide(L)'
;MKDAVPDTATDFHFEHDIDPSGRLVLDDDDDPTLPNSWTFTDLRPGGYTVTEMVDPDYVSTVACVGDAAGATETTTEAGAALLGLDAGENLVCTFTNTLRPATVVVQKEDTSDSGTEFDVSVDQAGSSSALGSISDDGTTLGRFTTTIDSTVDLTVSELVSSGFAGSLSSPTGCTINDADVTSSRSLAGGEVVLGVSADRVGPGDTVVCTFRNDVQGGQILIRKTTPDGPTADEFEFGSPTLNPASFVLDTDPGTSFPRDSQQFSAAPGTHVVTETPHADYTTEVECSEDGTENTTTSSGSATINIESGEIVVCTFTNT
;
A
#
# COMPACT_ATOMS: atom_id res chain seq x y z
N MET A 1 9.86 -28.50 -29.05
CA MET A 1 9.23 -28.74 -27.75
C MET A 1 8.72 -27.42 -27.24
N LYS A 2 7.60 -27.42 -26.53
CA LYS A 2 7.02 -26.25 -25.88
C LYS A 2 7.16 -26.40 -24.36
N ASP A 3 7.41 -25.27 -23.70
CA ASP A 3 7.62 -25.16 -22.26
C ASP A 3 7.04 -23.81 -21.77
N ALA A 4 5.90 -23.77 -21.11
CA ALA A 4 5.32 -22.58 -20.48
C ALA A 4 5.74 -22.54 -19.01
N VAL A 5 6.05 -21.35 -18.51
CA VAL A 5 6.46 -21.17 -17.12
C VAL A 5 5.60 -20.08 -16.47
N PRO A 6 4.69 -20.44 -15.54
CA PRO A 6 4.33 -21.81 -15.14
C PRO A 6 3.61 -22.58 -16.26
N ASP A 7 3.47 -23.90 -16.10
CA ASP A 7 2.71 -24.78 -17.00
C ASP A 7 1.23 -24.36 -16.97
N THR A 8 0.83 -23.51 -17.92
CA THR A 8 -0.52 -22.98 -18.06
C THR A 8 -1.25 -23.69 -19.21
N ALA A 9 -2.58 -23.65 -19.19
CA ALA A 9 -3.43 -24.14 -20.28
C ALA A 9 -3.45 -23.21 -21.51
N THR A 10 -2.33 -22.54 -21.80
CA THR A 10 -2.22 -21.62 -22.95
C THR A 10 -1.77 -22.39 -24.18
N ASP A 11 -2.56 -22.32 -25.24
CA ASP A 11 -2.23 -22.90 -26.55
C ASP A 11 -1.26 -21.99 -27.32
N PHE A 12 -0.06 -22.48 -27.64
CA PHE A 12 0.93 -21.72 -28.40
C PHE A 12 0.95 -22.14 -29.87
N HIS A 13 0.85 -21.14 -30.74
CA HIS A 13 0.75 -21.35 -32.18
C HIS A 13 2.09 -21.14 -32.85
N PHE A 14 2.43 -22.04 -33.78
CA PHE A 14 3.66 -21.99 -34.55
C PHE A 14 3.36 -21.94 -36.05
N GLU A 15 4.19 -21.21 -36.79
CA GLU A 15 4.31 -21.25 -38.24
C GLU A 15 5.66 -21.86 -38.63
N HIS A 16 5.70 -22.65 -39.70
CA HIS A 16 6.94 -23.26 -40.18
C HIS A 16 6.92 -23.49 -41.71
N ASP A 17 8.10 -23.70 -42.29
CA ASP A 17 8.28 -24.01 -43.73
C ASP A 17 8.65 -25.48 -44.01
N ILE A 18 8.63 -26.33 -42.97
CA ILE A 18 9.12 -27.72 -43.02
C ILE A 18 8.24 -28.65 -43.88
N ASP A 19 6.92 -28.54 -43.79
CA ASP A 19 5.97 -29.37 -44.54
C ASP A 19 4.72 -28.57 -44.96
N PRO A 20 3.81 -29.13 -45.78
CA PRO A 20 2.66 -28.39 -46.32
C PRO A 20 1.62 -27.94 -45.29
N SER A 21 1.61 -28.47 -44.06
CA SER A 21 0.70 -28.00 -43.01
C SER A 21 1.05 -26.58 -42.58
N GLY A 22 2.34 -26.27 -42.55
CA GLY A 22 2.91 -24.95 -42.25
C GLY A 22 2.60 -24.39 -40.87
N ARG A 23 1.84 -25.12 -40.03
CA ARG A 23 1.34 -24.66 -38.73
C ARG A 23 1.14 -25.84 -37.79
N LEU A 24 1.37 -25.59 -36.51
CA LEU A 24 1.05 -26.50 -35.42
C LEU A 24 0.69 -25.72 -34.15
N VAL A 25 0.07 -26.40 -33.18
CA VAL A 25 -0.28 -25.86 -31.87
C VAL A 25 0.24 -26.81 -30.81
N LEU A 26 0.96 -26.28 -29.82
CA LEU A 26 1.53 -27.03 -28.70
C LEU A 26 1.19 -26.30 -27.41
N ASP A 27 0.98 -27.06 -26.35
CA ASP A 27 0.96 -26.65 -24.96
C ASP A 27 1.77 -27.67 -24.14
N ASP A 28 2.06 -27.38 -22.90
CA ASP A 28 2.77 -28.28 -22.00
C ASP A 28 2.04 -28.48 -20.67
N ASP A 29 0.73 -28.22 -20.67
CA ASP A 29 -0.12 -28.52 -19.54
C ASP A 29 -0.40 -30.04 -19.39
N ASP A 30 -1.12 -30.38 -18.33
CA ASP A 30 -1.42 -31.79 -18.00
C ASP A 30 -2.56 -32.39 -18.85
N ASP A 31 -3.23 -31.62 -19.73
CA ASP A 31 -4.34 -32.12 -20.55
C ASP A 31 -3.82 -32.73 -21.87
N PRO A 32 -4.19 -33.97 -22.23
CA PRO A 32 -3.71 -34.60 -23.48
C PRO A 32 -4.33 -34.04 -24.77
N THR A 33 -4.97 -32.87 -24.78
CA THR A 33 -5.66 -32.34 -25.96
C THR A 33 -4.69 -31.86 -27.04
N LEU A 34 -3.57 -31.28 -26.65
CA LEU A 34 -2.45 -30.95 -27.54
C LEU A 34 -1.15 -31.59 -27.03
N PRO A 35 -0.14 -31.77 -27.91
CA PRO A 35 1.13 -32.34 -27.49
C PRO A 35 2.14 -31.24 -27.11
N ASN A 36 3.00 -31.52 -26.13
CA ASN A 36 4.14 -30.65 -25.75
C ASN A 36 5.34 -30.71 -26.70
N SER A 37 5.31 -31.59 -27.68
CA SER A 37 6.38 -31.75 -28.65
C SER A 37 5.87 -32.26 -29.97
N TRP A 38 6.57 -31.85 -31.03
CA TRP A 38 6.34 -32.31 -32.39
C TRP A 38 7.68 -32.70 -33.02
N THR A 39 7.68 -33.80 -33.76
CA THR A 39 8.88 -34.31 -34.44
C THR A 39 8.62 -34.40 -35.93
N PHE A 40 9.48 -33.74 -36.71
CA PHE A 40 9.55 -33.91 -38.16
C PHE A 40 10.64 -34.93 -38.49
N THR A 41 10.34 -35.89 -39.37
CA THR A 41 11.28 -36.93 -39.79
C THR A 41 11.54 -36.87 -41.30
N ASP A 42 12.60 -37.55 -41.75
CA ASP A 42 12.94 -37.69 -43.17
C ASP A 42 13.15 -36.35 -43.91
N LEU A 43 13.62 -35.35 -43.18
CA LEU A 43 13.96 -34.03 -43.71
C LEU A 43 15.23 -34.11 -44.57
N ARG A 44 15.26 -33.28 -45.61
CA ARG A 44 16.46 -33.11 -46.43
C ARG A 44 17.40 -32.13 -45.73
N PRO A 45 18.72 -32.26 -45.92
CA PRO A 45 19.64 -31.22 -45.47
C PRO A 45 19.29 -29.88 -46.09
N GLY A 46 19.30 -28.81 -45.30
CA GLY A 46 18.86 -27.49 -45.73
C GLY A 46 18.48 -26.56 -44.57
N GLY A 47 18.04 -25.36 -44.95
CA GLY A 47 17.52 -24.37 -44.02
C GLY A 47 16.02 -24.54 -43.81
N TYR A 48 15.57 -24.42 -42.56
CA TYR A 48 14.17 -24.41 -42.15
C TYR A 48 13.90 -23.27 -41.17
N THR A 49 12.65 -22.85 -41.08
CA THR A 49 12.21 -21.83 -40.14
C THR A 49 11.06 -22.37 -39.30
N VAL A 50 11.13 -22.12 -38.00
CA VAL A 50 10.02 -22.30 -37.06
C VAL A 50 9.85 -21.01 -36.29
N THR A 51 8.65 -20.44 -36.33
CA THR A 51 8.31 -19.18 -35.68
C THR A 51 7.11 -19.39 -34.77
N GLU A 52 7.27 -19.06 -33.49
CA GLU A 52 6.17 -18.97 -32.54
C GLU A 52 5.44 -17.63 -32.71
N MET A 53 4.11 -17.65 -32.71
CA MET A 53 3.34 -16.41 -32.67
C MET A 53 3.51 -15.75 -31.30
N VAL A 54 3.81 -14.45 -31.31
CA VAL A 54 4.03 -13.68 -30.07
C VAL A 54 2.76 -13.59 -29.24
N ASP A 55 2.86 -14.02 -27.99
CA ASP A 55 1.88 -13.74 -26.95
C ASP A 55 2.39 -12.58 -26.07
N PRO A 56 1.66 -11.46 -25.94
CA PRO A 56 2.10 -10.30 -25.15
C PRO A 56 2.26 -10.61 -23.66
N ASP A 57 1.56 -11.62 -23.13
CA ASP A 57 1.56 -11.97 -21.71
C ASP A 57 2.83 -12.72 -21.30
N TYR A 58 3.61 -13.19 -22.28
CA TYR A 58 4.82 -13.98 -22.05
C TYR A 58 6.09 -13.28 -22.54
N VAL A 59 7.22 -13.73 -22.00
CA VAL A 59 8.55 -13.52 -22.54
C VAL A 59 8.98 -14.85 -23.18
N SER A 60 9.14 -14.84 -24.50
CA SER A 60 9.52 -16.03 -25.26
C SER A 60 11.04 -16.13 -25.41
N THR A 61 11.56 -17.35 -25.30
CA THR A 61 12.95 -17.69 -25.61
C THR A 61 12.98 -19.00 -26.37
N VAL A 62 14.00 -19.18 -27.21
CA VAL A 62 14.19 -20.44 -27.94
C VAL A 62 15.65 -20.88 -27.84
N ALA A 63 15.83 -22.17 -27.54
CA ALA A 63 17.13 -22.80 -27.47
C ALA A 63 17.13 -24.09 -28.29
N CYS A 64 18.09 -24.23 -29.19
CA CYS A 64 18.27 -25.43 -30.01
C CYS A 64 19.56 -26.16 -29.62
N VAL A 65 19.49 -27.48 -29.59
CA VAL A 65 20.64 -28.38 -29.37
C VAL A 65 20.75 -29.38 -30.52
N GLY A 66 21.95 -29.90 -30.71
CA GLY A 66 22.23 -30.89 -31.75
C GLY A 66 22.79 -30.31 -33.05
N ASP A 67 23.00 -28.99 -33.12
CA ASP A 67 23.65 -28.32 -34.25
C ASP A 67 25.18 -28.47 -34.17
N ALA A 68 25.72 -29.41 -34.92
CA ALA A 68 27.14 -29.70 -34.91
C ALA A 68 27.97 -28.71 -35.74
N ALA A 69 27.35 -28.05 -36.73
CA ALA A 69 28.01 -27.16 -37.67
C ALA A 69 27.87 -25.67 -37.31
N GLY A 70 26.96 -25.32 -36.38
CA GLY A 70 26.72 -23.96 -35.92
C GLY A 70 25.95 -23.11 -36.93
N ALA A 71 25.15 -23.74 -37.80
CA ALA A 71 24.36 -23.06 -38.83
C ALA A 71 22.94 -22.70 -38.37
N THR A 72 22.54 -23.15 -37.18
CA THR A 72 21.26 -22.82 -36.53
C THR A 72 21.39 -21.52 -35.76
N GLU A 73 20.52 -20.56 -36.09
CA GLU A 73 20.44 -19.27 -35.42
C GLU A 73 19.07 -19.13 -34.73
N THR A 74 19.09 -18.68 -33.48
CA THR A 74 17.89 -18.42 -32.68
C THR A 74 17.73 -16.93 -32.48
N THR A 75 16.52 -16.40 -32.67
CA THR A 75 16.19 -15.00 -32.38
C THR A 75 15.16 -14.94 -31.25
N THR A 76 15.56 -14.36 -30.12
CA THR A 76 14.71 -14.23 -28.93
C THR A 76 13.58 -13.22 -29.11
N GLU A 77 13.77 -12.14 -29.88
CA GLU A 77 12.76 -11.10 -30.07
C GLU A 77 11.57 -11.51 -30.95
N ALA A 78 11.71 -12.53 -31.79
CA ALA A 78 10.67 -12.94 -32.75
C ALA A 78 10.09 -14.33 -32.46
N GLY A 79 10.55 -15.01 -31.40
CA GLY A 79 10.19 -16.41 -31.17
C GLY A 79 10.55 -17.30 -32.37
N ALA A 80 11.60 -16.96 -33.14
CA ALA A 80 11.94 -17.63 -34.39
C ALA A 80 13.28 -18.35 -34.29
N ALA A 81 13.30 -19.60 -34.77
CA ALA A 81 14.49 -20.42 -34.95
C ALA A 81 14.71 -20.68 -36.44
N LEU A 82 15.88 -20.27 -36.93
CA LEU A 82 16.41 -20.56 -38.26
C LEU A 82 17.29 -21.80 -38.13
N LEU A 83 16.80 -22.93 -38.60
CA LEU A 83 17.43 -24.24 -38.43
C LEU A 83 18.30 -24.55 -39.65
N GLY A 84 19.58 -24.81 -39.42
CA GLY A 84 20.47 -25.36 -40.44
C GLY A 84 20.65 -26.84 -40.20
N LEU A 85 20.00 -27.69 -41.01
CA LEU A 85 20.04 -29.14 -40.83
C LEU A 85 21.04 -29.80 -41.80
N ASP A 86 22.00 -30.54 -41.24
CA ASP A 86 22.96 -31.35 -41.98
C ASP A 86 22.50 -32.81 -42.18
N ALA A 87 23.19 -33.52 -43.09
CA ALA A 87 22.87 -34.91 -43.39
C ALA A 87 23.14 -35.84 -42.18
N GLY A 88 22.08 -36.45 -41.67
CA GLY A 88 22.14 -37.37 -40.52
C GLY A 88 22.16 -36.68 -39.16
N GLU A 89 21.97 -35.37 -39.13
CA GLU A 89 21.85 -34.57 -37.90
C GLU A 89 20.44 -34.67 -37.30
N ASN A 90 20.34 -34.46 -35.98
CA ASN A 90 19.08 -34.28 -35.28
C ASN A 90 19.13 -32.98 -34.49
N LEU A 91 18.18 -32.09 -34.74
CA LEU A 91 18.01 -30.84 -34.02
C LEU A 91 16.83 -30.94 -33.06
N VAL A 92 17.02 -30.46 -31.83
CA VAL A 92 15.95 -30.33 -30.84
C VAL A 92 15.89 -28.88 -30.39
N CYS A 93 14.80 -28.20 -30.72
CA CYS A 93 14.53 -26.84 -30.26
C CYS A 93 13.44 -26.85 -29.18
N THR A 94 13.69 -26.09 -28.11
CA THR A 94 12.76 -25.84 -27.01
C THR A 94 12.37 -24.38 -27.03
N PHE A 95 11.08 -24.11 -27.12
CA PHE A 95 10.48 -22.79 -27.04
C PHE A 95 9.91 -22.63 -25.63
N THR A 96 10.50 -21.73 -24.85
CA THR A 96 10.11 -21.46 -23.47
C THR A 96 9.41 -20.12 -23.38
N ASN A 97 8.21 -20.09 -22.81
CA ASN A 97 7.42 -18.87 -22.61
C ASN A 97 7.21 -18.66 -21.12
N THR A 98 7.90 -17.67 -20.56
CA THR A 98 7.73 -17.30 -19.16
C THR A 98 6.67 -16.23 -19.02
N LEU A 99 5.63 -16.49 -18.23
CA LEU A 99 4.55 -15.55 -17.95
C LEU A 99 5.14 -14.29 -17.32
N ARG A 100 4.70 -13.11 -17.79
CA ARG A 100 5.16 -11.84 -17.23
C ARG A 100 4.62 -11.69 -15.81
N PRO A 101 5.47 -11.39 -14.81
CA PRO A 101 4.97 -11.07 -13.49
C PRO A 101 4.16 -9.77 -13.56
N ALA A 102 3.14 -9.66 -12.70
CA ALA A 102 2.50 -8.38 -12.44
C ALA A 102 3.31 -7.58 -11.41
N THR A 103 3.08 -6.27 -11.36
CA THR A 103 3.72 -5.36 -10.42
C THR A 103 2.68 -4.86 -9.42
N VAL A 104 3.02 -4.86 -8.13
CA VAL A 104 2.24 -4.19 -7.09
C VAL A 104 3.00 -2.97 -6.63
N VAL A 105 2.29 -1.85 -6.60
CA VAL A 105 2.75 -0.57 -6.05
C VAL A 105 1.86 -0.23 -4.87
N VAL A 106 2.40 -0.30 -3.67
CA VAL A 106 1.75 0.16 -2.45
C VAL A 106 2.13 1.62 -2.24
N GLN A 107 1.15 2.49 -2.03
CA GLN A 107 1.36 3.91 -1.76
C GLN A 107 0.61 4.36 -0.52
N LYS A 108 1.26 5.26 0.23
CA LYS A 108 0.70 5.87 1.43
C LYS A 108 0.36 7.32 1.16
N GLU A 109 -0.86 7.71 1.50
CA GLU A 109 -1.30 9.10 1.61
C GLU A 109 -1.60 9.37 3.10
N ASP A 110 -0.88 10.31 3.70
CA ASP A 110 -1.10 10.76 5.09
C ASP A 110 -1.36 12.27 5.10
N THR A 111 -2.59 12.66 5.41
CA THR A 111 -2.97 14.09 5.41
C THR A 111 -2.26 14.94 6.47
N SER A 112 -1.55 14.36 7.44
CA SER A 112 -0.69 15.13 8.37
C SER A 112 0.62 15.57 7.73
N ASP A 113 1.03 14.92 6.65
CA ASP A 113 2.40 15.01 6.12
C ASP A 113 3.45 14.76 7.22
N SER A 114 3.11 13.95 8.25
CA SER A 114 3.93 13.78 9.45
C SER A 114 5.28 13.13 9.18
N GLY A 115 5.43 12.45 8.03
CA GLY A 115 6.56 11.57 7.77
C GLY A 115 6.55 10.32 8.66
N THR A 116 5.41 10.00 9.29
CA THR A 116 5.26 8.76 10.05
C THR A 116 5.47 7.58 9.13
N GLU A 117 6.24 6.63 9.62
CA GLU A 117 6.59 5.42 8.91
C GLU A 117 5.52 4.34 9.15
N PHE A 118 5.06 3.69 8.09
CA PHE A 118 4.06 2.64 8.09
C PHE A 118 4.65 1.39 7.44
N ASP A 119 4.64 0.29 8.20
CA ASP A 119 5.00 -1.01 7.68
C ASP A 119 3.88 -1.53 6.76
N VAL A 120 4.25 -2.10 5.63
CA VAL A 120 3.31 -2.70 4.67
C VAL A 120 3.74 -4.11 4.30
N SER A 121 2.77 -4.98 4.05
CA SER A 121 3.02 -6.30 3.47
C SER A 121 2.26 -6.48 2.16
N VAL A 122 2.86 -7.25 1.26
CA VAL A 122 2.22 -7.86 0.11
C VAL A 122 2.37 -9.36 0.25
N ASP A 123 1.25 -10.03 0.50
CA ASP A 123 1.16 -11.46 0.74
C ASP A 123 0.49 -12.14 -0.46
N GLN A 124 1.15 -13.15 -1.00
CA GLN A 124 0.62 -13.98 -2.08
C GLN A 124 0.35 -15.38 -1.55
N ALA A 125 -0.78 -15.98 -1.95
CA ALA A 125 -1.12 -17.32 -1.51
C ALA A 125 -0.01 -18.32 -1.90
N GLY A 126 0.57 -19.00 -0.89
CA GLY A 126 1.63 -20.00 -1.10
C GLY A 126 3.04 -19.44 -1.28
N SER A 127 3.25 -18.12 -1.15
CA SER A 127 4.57 -17.47 -1.21
C SER A 127 4.93 -16.76 0.09
N SER A 128 6.19 -16.34 0.22
CA SER A 128 6.63 -15.47 1.31
C SER A 128 6.18 -14.04 1.10
N SER A 129 5.79 -13.38 2.19
CA SER A 129 5.44 -11.96 2.24
C SER A 129 6.58 -11.06 1.75
N ALA A 130 6.25 -10.11 0.88
CA ALA A 130 7.13 -8.97 0.60
C ALA A 130 6.82 -7.87 1.62
N LEU A 131 7.82 -7.45 2.39
CA LEU A 131 7.68 -6.43 3.42
C LEU A 131 8.33 -5.13 2.97
N GLY A 132 7.67 -4.02 3.30
CA GLY A 132 8.14 -2.67 3.00
C GLY A 132 7.80 -1.72 4.13
N SER A 133 8.40 -0.54 4.03
CA SER A 133 8.13 0.56 4.94
C SER A 133 7.98 1.84 4.12
N ILE A 134 6.89 2.58 4.33
CA ILE A 134 6.52 3.75 3.55
C ILE A 134 6.04 4.88 4.46
N SER A 135 6.35 6.12 4.09
CA SER A 135 5.93 7.33 4.80
C SER A 135 5.49 8.39 3.80
N ASP A 136 4.53 9.23 4.17
CA ASP A 136 4.18 10.43 3.41
C ASP A 136 4.61 11.67 4.21
N ASP A 137 5.49 12.47 3.61
CA ASP A 137 6.11 13.65 4.21
C ASP A 137 5.61 14.96 3.58
N GLY A 138 4.56 14.89 2.77
CA GLY A 138 3.98 16.03 2.05
C GLY A 138 4.78 16.51 0.84
N THR A 139 5.94 15.91 0.55
CA THR A 139 6.74 16.24 -0.64
C THR A 139 6.70 15.13 -1.70
N THR A 140 6.70 13.87 -1.27
CA THR A 140 6.53 12.70 -2.14
C THR A 140 5.76 11.61 -1.41
N LEU A 141 4.75 11.03 -2.08
CA LEU A 141 4.05 9.85 -1.55
C LEU A 141 5.05 8.70 -1.35
N GLY A 142 5.06 8.14 -0.14
CA GLY A 142 5.79 6.92 0.16
C GLY A 142 5.31 5.78 -0.74
N ARG A 143 6.25 5.07 -1.36
CA ARG A 143 5.92 4.00 -2.30
C ARG A 143 6.80 2.78 -2.09
N PHE A 144 6.15 1.61 -2.04
CA PHE A 144 6.78 0.30 -2.03
C PHE A 144 6.36 -0.47 -3.27
N THR A 145 7.33 -1.05 -3.98
CA THR A 145 7.06 -1.78 -5.22
C THR A 145 7.62 -3.19 -5.13
N THR A 146 6.82 -4.17 -5.51
CA THR A 146 7.24 -5.57 -5.65
C THR A 146 6.62 -6.19 -6.90
N THR A 147 7.15 -7.34 -7.32
CA THR A 147 6.52 -8.17 -8.36
C THR A 147 5.75 -9.31 -7.72
N ILE A 148 4.68 -9.73 -8.40
CA ILE A 148 3.79 -10.80 -7.97
C ILE A 148 3.55 -11.77 -9.13
N ASP A 149 3.22 -13.01 -8.78
CA ASP A 149 2.59 -13.96 -9.66
C ASP A 149 1.13 -13.53 -9.87
N SER A 150 0.75 -13.25 -11.12
CA SER A 150 -0.61 -12.82 -11.47
C SER A 150 -1.65 -13.95 -11.39
N THR A 151 -1.22 -15.19 -11.14
CA THR A 151 -2.11 -16.36 -11.10
C THR A 151 -2.68 -16.68 -9.71
N VAL A 152 -2.23 -15.96 -8.67
CA VAL A 152 -2.64 -16.21 -7.28
C VAL A 152 -3.27 -14.97 -6.65
N ASP A 153 -4.23 -15.22 -5.75
CA ASP A 153 -4.81 -14.16 -4.95
C ASP A 153 -3.74 -13.52 -4.05
N LEU A 154 -3.86 -12.21 -3.84
CA LEU A 154 -2.99 -11.48 -2.93
C LEU A 154 -3.76 -10.66 -1.91
N THR A 155 -3.11 -10.41 -0.79
CA THR A 155 -3.53 -9.43 0.20
C THR A 155 -2.44 -8.40 0.39
N VAL A 156 -2.82 -7.12 0.40
CA VAL A 156 -1.94 -6.01 0.74
C VAL A 156 -2.39 -5.46 2.07
N SER A 157 -1.50 -5.31 3.03
CA SER A 157 -1.84 -4.72 4.32
C SER A 157 -0.95 -3.55 4.72
N GLU A 158 -1.55 -2.66 5.50
CA GLU A 158 -0.85 -1.66 6.29
C GLU A 158 -0.85 -2.13 7.73
N LEU A 159 0.35 -2.44 8.23
CA LEU A 159 0.60 -2.83 9.61
C LEU A 159 0.64 -1.55 10.46
N VAL A 160 -0.14 -1.55 11.53
CA VAL A 160 -0.39 -0.36 12.33
C VAL A 160 0.89 0.08 13.06
N SER A 161 1.34 1.31 12.84
CA SER A 161 2.22 1.99 13.79
C SER A 161 1.37 2.53 14.95
N SER A 162 1.86 2.35 16.18
CA SER A 162 1.17 2.83 17.38
C SER A 162 0.94 4.34 17.29
N GLY A 163 -0.33 4.77 17.25
CA GLY A 163 -0.73 6.19 17.14
C GLY A 163 -1.66 6.52 15.96
N PHE A 164 -1.78 5.64 14.96
CA PHE A 164 -2.63 5.86 13.77
C PHE A 164 -3.78 4.86 13.59
N ALA A 165 -4.01 4.00 14.60
CA ALA A 165 -5.03 2.99 14.59
C ALA A 165 -6.45 3.61 14.51
N GLY A 166 -7.02 3.68 13.31
CA GLY A 166 -8.47 3.88 13.14
C GLY A 166 -8.94 5.03 12.25
N SER A 167 -8.06 5.81 11.60
CA SER A 167 -8.49 6.90 10.72
C SER A 167 -8.12 6.64 9.27
N LEU A 168 -8.60 5.54 8.70
CA LEU A 168 -8.56 5.38 7.25
C LEU A 168 -9.69 6.17 6.60
N SER A 169 -9.33 6.88 5.55
CA SER A 169 -10.24 7.66 4.75
C SER A 169 -10.29 7.17 3.32
N SER A 170 -11.25 7.71 2.57
CA SER A 170 -11.42 7.41 1.16
C SER A 170 -10.56 8.36 0.32
N PRO A 171 -9.88 7.87 -0.75
CA PRO A 171 -9.94 6.51 -1.27
C PRO A 171 -8.83 5.60 -0.71
N THR A 172 -9.23 4.54 0.00
CA THR A 172 -8.37 3.39 0.31
C THR A 172 -8.82 2.21 -0.56
N GLY A 173 -7.91 1.61 -1.32
CA GLY A 173 -8.23 0.52 -2.25
C GLY A 173 -7.11 0.28 -3.27
N CYS A 174 -7.28 -0.77 -4.08
CA CYS A 174 -6.36 -1.15 -5.14
C CYS A 174 -6.97 -0.90 -6.52
N THR A 175 -6.19 -0.40 -7.48
CA THR A 175 -6.63 -0.16 -8.84
C THR A 175 -5.68 -0.77 -9.88
N ILE A 176 -6.21 -1.06 -11.07
CA ILE A 176 -5.44 -1.31 -12.30
C ILE A 176 -5.99 -0.35 -13.34
N ASN A 177 -5.14 0.49 -13.94
CA ASN A 177 -5.58 1.50 -14.92
C ASN A 177 -6.78 2.33 -14.42
N ASP A 178 -6.72 2.77 -13.14
CA ASP A 178 -7.77 3.49 -12.41
C ASP A 178 -9.09 2.73 -12.16
N ALA A 179 -9.21 1.47 -12.60
CA ALA A 179 -10.34 0.62 -12.26
C ALA A 179 -10.11 -0.05 -10.89
N ASP A 180 -11.06 0.09 -9.97
CA ASP A 180 -11.00 -0.53 -8.64
C ASP A 180 -11.02 -2.06 -8.75
N VAL A 181 -9.94 -2.70 -8.29
CA VAL A 181 -9.76 -4.15 -8.25
C VAL A 181 -9.91 -4.76 -6.85
N THR A 182 -10.21 -3.94 -5.85
CA THR A 182 -10.37 -4.40 -4.46
C THR A 182 -11.51 -5.41 -4.35
N SER A 183 -11.21 -6.63 -3.90
CA SER A 183 -12.20 -7.71 -3.74
C SER A 183 -12.74 -7.82 -2.31
N SER A 184 -11.92 -7.50 -1.32
CA SER A 184 -12.33 -7.47 0.09
C SER A 184 -11.53 -6.45 0.89
N ARG A 185 -12.12 -5.97 1.99
CA ARG A 185 -11.48 -5.10 2.97
C ARG A 185 -11.82 -5.59 4.37
N SER A 186 -10.80 -5.78 5.20
CA SER A 186 -10.97 -6.15 6.60
C SER A 186 -10.18 -5.22 7.51
N LEU A 187 -10.72 -4.96 8.70
CA LEU A 187 -9.96 -4.38 9.81
C LEU A 187 -9.83 -5.45 10.89
N ALA A 188 -8.66 -6.06 10.99
CA ALA A 188 -8.36 -7.09 11.99
C ALA A 188 -7.30 -6.56 12.96
N GLY A 189 -7.65 -6.39 14.24
CA GLY A 189 -6.67 -5.93 15.23
C GLY A 189 -6.08 -4.54 14.96
N GLY A 190 -6.76 -3.70 14.18
CA GLY A 190 -6.28 -2.39 13.75
C GLY A 190 -5.56 -2.40 12.39
N GLU A 191 -5.12 -3.56 11.91
CA GLU A 191 -4.51 -3.74 10.59
C GLU A 191 -5.57 -3.69 9.50
N VAL A 192 -5.26 -3.02 8.39
CA VAL A 192 -6.17 -2.97 7.24
C VAL A 192 -5.60 -3.82 6.13
N VAL A 193 -6.42 -4.76 5.69
CA VAL A 193 -6.07 -5.73 4.65
C VAL A 193 -6.97 -5.51 3.45
N LEU A 194 -6.36 -5.31 2.28
CA LEU A 194 -6.99 -5.20 0.97
C LEU A 194 -6.76 -6.50 0.21
N GLY A 195 -7.84 -7.19 -0.15
CA GLY A 195 -7.78 -8.35 -1.03
C GLY A 195 -7.82 -7.94 -2.49
N VAL A 196 -7.02 -8.58 -3.33
CA VAL A 196 -7.11 -8.51 -4.80
C VAL A 196 -7.15 -9.94 -5.33
N SER A 197 -8.15 -10.23 -6.15
CA SER A 197 -8.35 -11.57 -6.72
C SER A 197 -7.56 -11.74 -8.01
N ALA A 198 -6.98 -12.92 -8.22
CA ALA A 198 -6.12 -13.23 -9.37
C ALA A 198 -6.83 -13.07 -10.71
N ASP A 199 -8.13 -13.35 -10.76
CA ASP A 199 -8.96 -13.21 -11.97
C ASP A 199 -9.08 -11.75 -12.46
N ARG A 200 -8.65 -10.78 -11.65
CA ARG A 200 -8.65 -9.35 -11.96
C ARG A 200 -7.27 -8.82 -12.35
N VAL A 201 -6.22 -9.64 -12.26
CA VAL A 201 -4.83 -9.23 -12.50
C VAL A 201 -4.27 -9.99 -13.70
N GLY A 202 -3.98 -9.27 -14.77
CA GLY A 202 -3.34 -9.80 -15.96
C GLY A 202 -1.81 -9.89 -15.84
N PRO A 203 -1.16 -10.74 -16.65
CA PRO A 203 0.30 -10.75 -16.79
C PRO A 203 0.82 -9.37 -17.21
N GLY A 204 1.85 -8.88 -16.52
CA GLY A 204 2.42 -7.55 -16.78
C GLY A 204 1.58 -6.36 -16.29
N ASP A 205 0.42 -6.57 -15.67
CA ASP A 205 -0.37 -5.48 -15.07
C ASP A 205 0.38 -4.77 -13.94
N THR A 206 -0.03 -3.54 -13.67
CA THR A 206 0.40 -2.77 -12.49
C THR A 206 -0.80 -2.51 -11.58
N VAL A 207 -0.82 -3.18 -10.43
CA VAL A 207 -1.77 -2.96 -9.34
C VAL A 207 -1.26 -1.83 -8.45
N VAL A 208 -2.06 -0.79 -8.25
CA VAL A 208 -1.73 0.32 -7.34
C VAL A 208 -2.65 0.28 -6.14
N CYS A 209 -2.13 -0.09 -4.97
CA CYS A 209 -2.86 -0.10 -3.70
C CYS A 209 -2.55 1.17 -2.90
N THR A 210 -3.57 1.94 -2.58
CA THR A 210 -3.46 3.18 -1.80
C THR A 210 -4.03 2.96 -0.40
N PHE A 211 -3.22 3.24 0.61
CA PHE A 211 -3.69 3.44 1.97
C PHE A 211 -3.72 4.93 2.26
N ARG A 212 -4.91 5.44 2.59
CA ARG A 212 -5.09 6.83 2.94
C ARG A 212 -5.48 6.93 4.41
N ASN A 213 -4.68 7.70 5.16
CA ASN A 213 -4.98 7.95 6.56
C ASN A 213 -5.25 9.45 6.72
N ASP A 214 -6.44 9.76 7.24
CA ASP A 214 -6.80 11.13 7.59
C ASP A 214 -6.42 11.39 9.04
N VAL A 215 -5.95 12.60 9.33
CA VAL A 215 -5.74 13.01 10.71
C VAL A 215 -7.08 13.23 11.39
N GLN A 216 -7.38 12.47 12.45
CA GLN A 216 -8.48 12.80 13.34
C GLN A 216 -8.02 13.90 14.30
N GLY A 217 -8.70 15.05 14.32
CA GLY A 217 -8.45 16.10 15.29
C GLY A 217 -8.73 15.61 16.72
N GLY A 218 -7.87 15.98 17.67
CA GLY A 218 -8.04 15.70 19.09
C GLY A 218 -9.00 16.67 19.78
N GLN A 219 -9.23 16.45 21.07
CA GLN A 219 -10.03 17.31 21.93
C GLN A 219 -9.23 17.81 23.13
N ILE A 220 -9.34 19.10 23.40
CA ILE A 220 -8.78 19.71 24.62
C ILE A 220 -9.94 20.22 25.46
N LEU A 221 -10.05 19.73 26.69
CA LEU A 221 -10.99 20.24 27.69
C LEU A 221 -10.22 21.04 28.73
N ILE A 222 -10.47 22.34 28.77
CA ILE A 222 -9.96 23.22 29.82
C ILE A 222 -11.02 23.34 30.89
N ARG A 223 -10.65 23.02 32.13
CA ARG A 223 -11.52 23.10 33.31
C ARG A 223 -10.93 24.09 34.31
N LYS A 224 -11.80 24.86 34.95
CA LYS A 224 -11.47 25.80 36.02
C LYS A 224 -11.97 25.29 37.36
N THR A 225 -11.15 25.47 38.40
CA THR A 225 -11.56 25.30 39.79
C THR A 225 -11.02 26.45 40.65
N THR A 226 -11.79 26.83 41.66
CA THR A 226 -11.52 27.91 42.62
C THR A 226 -12.09 27.50 43.99
N PRO A 227 -11.72 28.18 45.10
CA PRO A 227 -12.35 27.96 46.38
C PRO A 227 -13.80 28.48 46.36
N ASP A 228 -14.71 27.82 47.08
CA ASP A 228 -16.09 28.30 47.25
C ASP A 228 -16.08 29.71 47.87
N GLY A 229 -16.31 30.73 47.04
CA GLY A 229 -16.27 32.14 47.39
C GLY A 229 -17.57 32.87 47.08
N PRO A 230 -17.87 34.00 47.75
CA PRO A 230 -19.03 34.84 47.41
C PRO A 230 -18.72 35.83 46.27
N THR A 231 -17.50 35.83 45.74
CA THR A 231 -17.09 36.70 44.64
C THR A 231 -17.64 36.17 43.31
N ALA A 232 -17.58 37.02 42.28
CA ALA A 232 -18.03 36.70 40.92
C ALA A 232 -16.79 36.80 40.02
N ASP A 233 -15.76 36.01 40.36
CA ASP A 233 -14.44 36.17 39.77
C ASP A 233 -14.39 35.43 38.43
N GLU A 234 -14.17 36.19 37.36
CA GLU A 234 -14.04 35.68 36.00
C GLU A 234 -12.55 35.49 35.66
N PHE A 235 -12.21 34.33 35.09
CA PHE A 235 -10.83 33.99 34.74
C PHE A 235 -10.65 34.00 33.22
N GLU A 236 -9.78 34.89 32.74
CA GLU A 236 -9.47 35.03 31.32
C GLU A 236 -8.40 34.03 30.88
N PHE A 237 -8.63 33.37 29.75
CA PHE A 237 -7.72 32.43 29.13
C PHE A 237 -7.37 32.86 27.70
N GLY A 238 -6.16 32.51 27.29
CA GLY A 238 -5.66 32.72 25.93
C GLY A 238 -4.97 31.49 25.36
N SER A 239 -5.15 31.29 24.06
CA SER A 239 -4.41 30.32 23.27
C SER A 239 -4.17 30.85 21.86
N PRO A 240 -2.93 30.82 21.35
CA PRO A 240 -2.64 31.25 19.98
C PRO A 240 -3.11 30.24 18.92
N THR A 241 -3.39 28.99 19.31
CA THR A 241 -3.65 27.87 18.37
C THR A 241 -5.05 27.28 18.52
N LEU A 242 -5.83 27.67 19.53
CA LEU A 242 -7.21 27.23 19.71
C LEU A 242 -8.22 28.29 19.23
N ASN A 243 -9.43 27.83 18.90
CA ASN A 243 -10.54 28.69 18.49
C ASN A 243 -11.77 28.42 19.39
N PRO A 244 -12.27 29.43 20.13
CA PRO A 244 -11.78 30.81 20.18
C PRO A 244 -10.39 30.94 20.84
N ALA A 245 -9.60 31.91 20.36
CA ALA A 245 -8.25 32.18 20.87
C ALA A 245 -8.26 32.82 22.27
N SER A 246 -9.41 33.31 22.71
CA SER A 246 -9.62 33.85 24.06
C SER A 246 -10.99 33.43 24.56
N PHE A 247 -11.06 33.07 25.84
CA PHE A 247 -12.28 32.62 26.48
C PHE A 247 -12.22 32.95 27.98
N VAL A 248 -13.38 32.93 28.62
CA VAL A 248 -13.54 33.23 30.05
C VAL A 248 -14.23 32.05 30.70
N LEU A 249 -13.69 31.58 31.83
CA LEU A 249 -14.31 30.56 32.67
C LEU A 249 -14.65 31.14 34.03
N ASP A 250 -15.72 30.61 34.62
CA ASP A 250 -16.28 31.05 35.90
C ASP A 250 -16.90 29.83 36.60
N THR A 251 -16.62 29.72 37.89
CA THR A 251 -16.99 28.63 38.79
C THR A 251 -18.19 28.96 39.67
N ASP A 252 -18.65 30.22 39.68
CA ASP A 252 -19.56 30.75 40.68
C ASP A 252 -21.03 30.47 40.31
N PRO A 253 -21.82 29.88 41.23
CA PRO A 253 -23.22 29.59 40.96
C PRO A 253 -24.06 30.88 40.94
N GLY A 254 -24.49 31.32 39.76
CA GLY A 254 -25.49 32.39 39.60
C GLY A 254 -25.05 33.60 38.78
N THR A 255 -23.87 33.55 38.15
CA THR A 255 -23.45 34.57 37.17
C THR A 255 -24.12 34.36 35.81
N SER A 256 -23.97 35.33 34.92
CA SER A 256 -24.43 35.21 33.53
C SER A 256 -23.57 34.28 32.66
N PHE A 257 -22.41 33.81 33.17
CA PHE A 257 -21.42 33.02 32.44
C PHE A 257 -20.95 31.77 33.22
N PRO A 258 -21.84 30.85 33.64
CA PRO A 258 -21.51 29.76 34.57
C PRO A 258 -20.73 28.59 33.93
N ARG A 259 -19.80 28.84 33.01
CA ARG A 259 -18.99 27.80 32.38
C ARG A 259 -17.69 27.63 33.14
N ASP A 260 -17.63 26.57 33.94
CA ASP A 260 -16.41 26.11 34.60
C ASP A 260 -15.45 25.39 33.63
N SER A 261 -15.85 25.23 32.38
CA SER A 261 -15.09 24.46 31.40
C SER A 261 -15.37 24.91 29.96
N GLN A 262 -14.37 24.70 29.10
CA GLN A 262 -14.46 24.93 27.67
C GLN A 262 -13.73 23.81 26.92
N GLN A 263 -14.43 23.26 25.93
CA GLN A 263 -13.92 22.21 25.07
C GLN A 263 -13.53 22.78 23.71
N PHE A 264 -12.41 22.30 23.17
CA PHE A 264 -11.88 22.68 21.88
C PHE A 264 -11.67 21.44 21.02
N SER A 265 -11.94 21.55 19.72
CA SER A 265 -11.36 20.66 18.72
C SER A 265 -10.00 21.21 18.33
N ALA A 266 -8.97 20.37 18.36
CA ALA A 266 -7.60 20.75 18.10
C ALA A 266 -7.00 19.85 17.00
N ALA A 267 -6.23 20.44 16.09
CA ALA A 267 -5.44 19.65 15.15
C ALA A 267 -4.23 19.06 15.90
N PRO A 268 -3.68 17.91 15.48
CA PRO A 268 -2.46 17.41 16.10
C PRO A 268 -1.29 18.40 16.07
N GLY A 269 -0.46 18.33 17.10
CA GLY A 269 0.67 19.21 17.33
C GLY A 269 0.56 20.01 18.62
N THR A 270 1.43 21.02 18.77
CA THR A 270 1.58 21.74 20.02
C THR A 270 0.57 22.88 20.17
N HIS A 271 -0.21 22.81 21.24
CA HIS A 271 -1.12 23.84 21.73
C HIS A 271 -0.63 24.42 23.04
N VAL A 272 -0.89 25.71 23.25
CA VAL A 272 -0.58 26.38 24.51
C VAL A 272 -1.84 27.05 25.03
N VAL A 273 -2.18 26.81 26.28
CA VAL A 273 -3.27 27.48 26.99
C VAL A 273 -2.70 28.17 28.21
N THR A 274 -2.98 29.46 28.36
CA THR A 274 -2.50 30.27 29.47
C THR A 274 -3.67 30.99 30.12
N GLU A 275 -3.70 30.97 31.45
CA GLU A 275 -4.60 31.78 32.27
C GLU A 275 -3.93 33.12 32.58
N THR A 276 -4.66 34.22 32.40
CA THR A 276 -4.20 35.53 32.82
C THR A 276 -4.12 35.58 34.35
N PRO A 277 -2.96 35.95 34.94
CA PRO A 277 -2.83 35.97 36.40
C PRO A 277 -3.86 36.86 37.09
N HIS A 278 -4.57 36.30 38.07
CA HIS A 278 -5.46 37.05 38.95
C HIS A 278 -4.70 37.52 40.20
N ALA A 279 -4.95 38.76 40.66
CA ALA A 279 -4.17 39.37 41.75
C ALA A 279 -4.31 38.66 43.10
N ASP A 280 -5.47 38.04 43.32
CA ASP A 280 -5.85 37.43 44.60
C ASP A 280 -5.62 35.91 44.67
N TYR A 281 -5.18 35.28 43.58
CA TYR A 281 -5.04 33.83 43.49
C TYR A 281 -3.66 33.41 43.01
N THR A 282 -3.28 32.20 43.39
CA THR A 282 -2.18 31.45 42.79
C THR A 282 -2.74 30.34 41.90
N THR A 283 -2.17 30.16 40.71
CA THR A 283 -2.68 29.19 39.72
C THR A 283 -1.75 27.99 39.57
N GLU A 284 -2.31 26.80 39.74
CA GLU A 284 -1.69 25.52 39.43
C GLU A 284 -2.45 24.83 38.28
N VAL A 285 -1.74 24.02 37.49
CA VAL A 285 -2.31 23.35 36.31
C VAL A 285 -1.91 21.88 36.31
N GLU A 286 -2.90 21.01 36.23
CA GLU A 286 -2.74 19.57 36.09
C GLU A 286 -3.47 19.11 34.82
N CYS A 287 -2.84 18.27 34.01
CA CYS A 287 -3.46 17.70 32.81
C CYS A 287 -3.47 16.18 32.88
N SER A 288 -4.51 15.57 32.32
CA SER A 288 -4.64 14.13 32.13
C SER A 288 -4.95 13.82 30.68
N GLU A 289 -4.33 12.78 30.14
CA GLU A 289 -4.34 12.42 28.72
C GLU A 289 -4.73 10.95 28.56
N ASP A 290 -5.43 10.58 27.48
CA ASP A 290 -5.73 9.20 27.13
C ASP A 290 -4.67 8.61 26.19
N GLY A 291 -3.40 8.63 26.59
CA GLY A 291 -2.33 8.19 25.70
C GLY A 291 -0.92 8.38 26.26
N THR A 292 -0.01 8.79 25.39
CA THR A 292 1.37 9.13 25.76
C THR A 292 1.39 10.44 26.52
N GLU A 293 1.96 10.46 27.74
CA GLU A 293 2.08 11.70 28.50
C GLU A 293 3.07 12.67 27.84
N ASN A 294 2.56 13.67 27.12
CA ASN A 294 3.33 14.64 26.34
C ASN A 294 2.98 16.10 26.66
N THR A 295 2.13 16.35 27.66
CA THR A 295 1.89 17.70 28.19
C THR A 295 2.94 18.14 29.21
N THR A 296 3.34 19.42 29.12
CA THR A 296 4.14 20.08 30.16
C THR A 296 3.38 21.25 30.77
N THR A 297 3.39 21.35 32.09
CA THR A 297 2.68 22.41 32.83
C THR A 297 3.65 23.35 33.55
N SER A 298 3.21 24.59 33.70
CA SER A 298 3.85 25.62 34.53
C SER A 298 2.76 26.48 35.19
N SER A 299 3.12 27.36 36.13
CA SER A 299 2.13 28.18 36.84
C SER A 299 1.25 28.99 35.88
N GLY A 300 -0.03 28.64 35.79
CA GLY A 300 -1.00 29.28 34.90
C GLY A 300 -0.83 28.97 33.40
N SER A 301 -0.04 27.97 32.99
CA SER A 301 0.11 27.61 31.58
C SER A 301 0.31 26.11 31.35
N ALA A 302 -0.35 25.57 30.33
CA ALA A 302 -0.17 24.21 29.82
C ALA A 302 0.30 24.24 28.36
N THR A 303 1.37 23.51 28.06
CA THR A 303 1.81 23.19 26.70
C THR A 303 1.43 21.75 26.40
N ILE A 304 0.44 21.58 25.54
CA ILE A 304 -0.23 20.32 25.21
C ILE A 304 0.24 19.90 23.83
N ASN A 305 0.86 18.73 23.69
CA ASN A 305 1.20 18.20 22.39
C ASN A 305 0.18 17.13 21.99
N ILE A 306 -0.86 17.54 21.26
CA ILE A 306 -2.01 16.66 21.00
C ILE A 306 -1.72 15.71 19.83
N GLU A 307 -1.96 14.44 20.05
CA GLU A 307 -1.90 13.37 19.06
C GLU A 307 -3.25 13.21 18.34
N SER A 308 -3.29 12.40 17.28
CA SER A 308 -4.51 12.21 16.50
C SER A 308 -5.58 11.49 17.34
N GLY A 309 -6.78 12.08 17.43
CA GLY A 309 -7.91 11.53 18.17
C GLY A 309 -7.77 11.61 19.70
N GLU A 310 -6.66 12.12 20.23
CA GLU A 310 -6.38 12.22 21.66
C GLU A 310 -7.33 13.18 22.38
N ILE A 311 -7.65 12.89 23.64
CA ILE A 311 -8.42 13.74 24.54
C ILE A 311 -7.52 14.15 25.73
N VAL A 312 -7.23 15.44 25.79
CA VAL A 312 -6.49 16.04 26.91
C VAL A 312 -7.43 16.87 27.77
N VAL A 313 -7.42 16.62 29.08
CA VAL A 313 -8.16 17.40 30.07
C VAL A 313 -7.19 18.13 30.96
N CYS A 314 -7.17 19.47 30.91
CA CYS A 314 -6.37 20.30 31.80
C CYS A 314 -7.24 21.04 32.80
N THR A 315 -6.94 20.87 34.08
CA THR A 315 -7.62 21.56 35.19
C THR A 315 -6.72 22.65 35.75
N PHE A 316 -7.20 23.89 35.68
CA PHE A 316 -6.56 25.08 36.23
C PHE A 316 -7.18 25.42 37.59
N THR A 317 -6.41 25.29 38.64
CA THR A 317 -6.84 25.48 40.03
C THR A 317 -6.30 26.79 40.56
N ASN A 318 -7.19 27.69 40.97
CA ASN A 318 -6.81 28.89 41.73
C ASN A 318 -6.99 28.65 43.23
N THR A 319 -6.00 29.03 44.03
CA THR A 319 -6.03 28.97 45.50
C THR A 319 -5.53 30.25 46.14
#